data_AF-U5W431-F1
#
_entry.id   AF-U5W431-F1
#
_cell.length_a   1.000
_cell.length_b   1.000
_cell.length_c   1.000
_cell.angle_alpha   90.00
_cell.angle_beta   90.00
_cell.angle_gamma   90.00
#
_symmetry.space_group_name_H-M   'P 1'
#
loop_
_entity.id
_entity.type
_entity.pdbx_description
1 polymer ?
#
loop_
_entity_poly.entity_id
_entity_poly.type
_entity_poly.pdbx_seq_one_letter_code
_entity_poly.pdbx_strand_id
1 'polypeptide(L)'
;MKIMASGELTELHEVIHPDAVNREATAEPPDCRVQGPAAFAATARWLRSAFAELAFDIHETAASDDLVVVHCTMSGRQVGPFVTYDEHGRVAQAFPATGRQMAVTHTHWTRMRDGLVFEHWANRDDMSQALQLRWVPPTPLYLCRMALAKRQASRRQ
;
A
#
# COMPACT_ATOMS: atom_id res chain seq x y z
N MET A 1 -11.39 -4.27 -0.69
CA MET A 1 -10.17 -4.14 -1.53
C MET A 1 -10.33 -3.20 -2.70
N LYS A 2 -11.36 -3.34 -3.56
CA LYS A 2 -11.55 -2.44 -4.73
C LYS A 2 -11.57 -0.93 -4.39
N ILE A 3 -12.20 -0.54 -3.27
CA ILE A 3 -12.24 0.86 -2.79
C ILE A 3 -10.83 1.44 -2.60
N MET A 4 -9.80 0.63 -2.35
CA MET A 4 -8.43 1.14 -2.18
C MET A 4 -7.81 1.67 -3.48
N ALA A 5 -8.37 1.32 -4.64
CA ALA A 5 -7.97 1.91 -5.92
C ALA A 5 -8.28 3.42 -5.94
N SER A 6 -9.49 3.83 -5.53
CA SER A 6 -9.92 5.24 -5.48
C SER A 6 -9.62 5.91 -4.13
N GLY A 7 -9.69 5.16 -3.02
CA GLY A 7 -9.52 5.65 -1.66
C GLY A 7 -10.50 6.74 -1.27
N GLU A 8 -11.69 6.75 -1.86
CA GLU A 8 -12.69 7.78 -1.58
C GLU A 8 -13.11 7.71 -0.11
N LEU A 9 -12.91 8.82 0.60
CA LEU A 9 -13.07 8.86 2.05
C LEU A 9 -14.51 8.55 2.46
N THR A 10 -15.50 9.00 1.69
CA THR A 10 -16.92 8.75 1.96
C THR A 10 -17.25 7.27 1.90
N GLU A 11 -16.77 6.55 0.87
CA GLU A 11 -16.94 5.09 0.74
C GLU A 11 -16.22 4.35 1.87
N LEU A 12 -15.05 4.83 2.29
CA LEU A 12 -14.30 4.23 3.40
C LEU A 12 -15.04 4.36 4.74
N HIS A 13 -15.80 5.44 4.96
CA HIS A 13 -16.62 5.57 6.19
C HIS A 13 -17.73 4.52 6.28
N GLU A 14 -18.19 3.97 5.17
CA GLU A 14 -19.25 2.96 5.14
C GLU A 14 -18.74 1.56 5.52
N VAL A 15 -17.44 1.31 5.41
CA VAL A 15 -16.86 -0.04 5.55
C VAL A 15 -15.72 -0.15 6.56
N ILE A 16 -15.12 0.96 6.97
CA ILE A 16 -14.01 0.99 7.93
C ILE A 16 -14.51 1.51 9.28
N HIS A 17 -14.25 0.76 10.34
CA HIS A 17 -14.59 1.15 11.71
C HIS A 17 -13.84 2.44 12.12
N PRO A 18 -14.43 3.39 12.88
CA PRO A 18 -13.74 4.61 13.33
C PRO A 18 -12.40 4.37 14.06
N ASP A 19 -12.35 3.31 14.87
CA ASP A 19 -11.13 2.88 15.59
C ASP A 19 -10.26 1.88 14.80
N ALA A 20 -10.50 1.68 13.50
CA ALA A 20 -9.83 0.63 12.75
C ALA A 20 -8.32 0.84 12.67
N VAL A 21 -7.56 -0.26 12.67
CA VAL A 21 -6.09 -0.22 12.57
C VAL A 21 -5.60 -1.00 11.34
N ASN A 22 -4.60 -0.45 10.65
CA ASN A 22 -3.85 -1.15 9.61
C ASN A 22 -2.47 -1.54 10.16
N ARG A 23 -2.20 -2.84 10.34
CA ARG A 23 -0.90 -3.33 10.84
C ARG A 23 0.24 -3.03 9.86
N GLU A 24 -0.05 -2.94 8.56
CA GLU A 24 0.94 -2.63 7.51
C GLU A 24 1.41 -1.17 7.54
N ALA A 25 0.69 -0.28 8.23
CA ALA A 25 0.94 1.17 8.25
C ALA A 25 2.34 1.55 8.78
N THR A 26 3.02 0.64 9.48
CA THR A 26 4.37 0.86 10.02
C THR A 26 5.38 1.20 8.92
N ALA A 27 5.25 0.62 7.72
CA ALA A 27 6.15 0.90 6.59
C ALA A 27 5.62 2.03 5.65
N GLU A 28 4.42 2.54 5.95
CA GLU A 28 3.70 3.54 5.17
C GLU A 28 3.94 4.97 5.73
N PRO A 29 3.53 6.03 5.01
CA PRO A 29 3.61 7.40 5.52
C PRO A 29 3.01 7.56 6.92
N PRO A 30 3.51 8.50 7.76
CA PRO A 30 3.00 8.72 9.12
C PRO A 30 1.48 8.92 9.21
N ASP A 31 0.88 9.60 8.22
CA ASP A 31 -0.58 9.81 8.15
C ASP A 31 -1.40 8.51 8.08
N CYS A 32 -0.79 7.38 7.68
CA CYS A 32 -1.44 6.08 7.64
C CYS A 32 -1.51 5.40 9.01
N ARG A 33 -0.83 5.95 10.03
CA ARG A 33 -0.68 5.34 11.37
C ARG A 33 -1.71 5.85 12.39
N VAL A 34 -2.68 6.61 11.92
CA VAL A 34 -3.87 6.98 12.71
C VAL A 34 -4.90 5.84 12.67
N GLN A 35 -6.00 6.01 13.38
CA GLN A 35 -7.13 5.07 13.33
C GLN A 35 -8.17 5.48 12.29
N GLY A 36 -8.93 4.50 11.83
CA GLY A 36 -10.17 4.70 11.10
C GLY A 36 -10.02 5.04 9.61
N PRO A 37 -11.11 5.47 8.96
CA PRO A 37 -11.17 5.70 7.51
C PRO A 37 -10.04 6.60 6.96
N ALA A 38 -9.60 7.59 7.74
CA ALA A 38 -8.53 8.50 7.36
C ALA A 38 -7.19 7.80 7.11
N ALA A 39 -6.88 6.77 7.92
CA ALA A 39 -5.66 5.98 7.77
C ALA A 39 -5.64 5.20 6.44
N PHE A 40 -6.74 4.51 6.14
CA PHE A 40 -6.88 3.75 4.89
C PHE A 40 -6.93 4.67 3.66
N ALA A 41 -7.55 5.86 3.77
CA ALA A 41 -7.49 6.86 2.72
C ALA A 41 -6.05 7.35 2.47
N ALA A 42 -5.24 7.51 3.53
CA ALA A 42 -3.83 7.86 3.41
C ALA A 42 -3.02 6.74 2.72
N THR A 43 -3.25 5.47 3.06
CA THR A 43 -2.66 4.31 2.37
C THR A 43 -3.03 4.32 0.87
N ALA A 44 -4.29 4.54 0.54
CA ALA A 44 -4.77 4.58 -0.83
C ALA A 44 -4.12 5.73 -1.64
N ARG A 45 -4.01 6.93 -1.04
CA ARG A 45 -3.29 8.06 -1.64
C ARG A 45 -1.81 7.75 -1.87
N TRP A 46 -1.17 7.10 -0.89
CA TRP A 46 0.24 6.71 -0.99
C TRP A 46 0.47 5.75 -2.16
N LEU A 47 -0.36 4.70 -2.29
CA LEU A 47 -0.30 3.78 -3.42
C LEU A 47 -0.49 4.50 -4.76
N ARG A 48 -1.52 5.35 -4.89
CA ARG A 48 -1.76 6.14 -6.11
C ARG A 48 -0.68 7.16 -6.43
N SER A 49 0.06 7.63 -5.42
CA SER A 49 1.18 8.54 -5.65
C SER A 49 2.33 7.86 -6.42
N ALA A 50 2.46 6.53 -6.29
CA ALA A 50 3.48 5.75 -6.96
C ALA A 50 2.94 5.04 -8.21
N PHE A 51 1.69 4.58 -8.18
CA PHE A 51 1.10 3.71 -9.20
C PHE A 51 -0.12 4.35 -9.88
N ALA A 52 -0.03 4.52 -11.20
CA ALA A 52 -1.18 4.79 -12.05
C ALA A 52 -1.90 3.49 -12.42
N GLU A 53 -3.16 3.59 -12.85
CA GLU A 53 -3.96 2.42 -13.26
C GLU A 53 -4.06 1.37 -12.15
N LEU A 54 -4.04 1.81 -10.88
CA LEU A 54 -4.08 0.94 -9.71
C LEU A 54 -5.41 0.18 -9.67
N ALA A 55 -5.33 -1.14 -9.70
CA ALA A 55 -6.50 -2.02 -9.68
C ALA A 55 -6.30 -3.20 -8.73
N PHE A 56 -7.42 -3.72 -8.23
CA PHE A 56 -7.48 -4.92 -7.40
C PHE A 56 -8.48 -5.90 -8.00
N ASP A 57 -7.98 -7.00 -8.55
CA ASP A 57 -8.80 -8.09 -9.07
C ASP A 57 -8.96 -9.16 -7.99
N ILE A 58 -10.21 -9.43 -7.58
CA ILE A 58 -10.50 -10.33 -6.46
C ILE A 58 -10.71 -11.74 -7.02
N HIS A 59 -9.87 -12.67 -6.57
CA HIS A 59 -9.94 -14.07 -6.99
C HIS A 59 -10.85 -14.86 -6.08
N GLU A 60 -10.62 -14.74 -4.77
CA GLU A 60 -11.31 -15.54 -3.76
C GLU A 60 -11.55 -14.71 -2.50
N THR A 61 -12.64 -15.03 -1.80
CA THR A 61 -12.95 -14.51 -0.47
C THR A 61 -13.37 -15.65 0.43
N ALA A 62 -12.76 -15.75 1.60
CA ALA A 62 -13.13 -16.70 2.64
C ALA A 62 -13.51 -15.93 3.91
N ALA A 63 -14.48 -16.44 4.66
CA ALA A 63 -14.92 -15.86 5.93
C ALA A 63 -15.08 -16.95 6.99
N SER A 64 -14.63 -16.65 8.21
CA SER A 64 -14.84 -17.47 9.40
C SER A 64 -15.04 -16.53 10.60
N ASP A 65 -16.18 -16.63 11.25
CA ASP A 65 -16.55 -15.77 12.39
C ASP A 65 -16.41 -14.28 12.06
N ASP A 66 -15.51 -13.59 12.75
CA ASP A 66 -15.20 -12.18 12.57
C ASP A 66 -14.04 -11.94 11.59
N LEU A 67 -13.50 -12.97 10.94
CA LEU A 67 -12.36 -12.87 10.06
C LEU A 67 -12.75 -13.06 8.60
N VAL A 68 -12.35 -12.12 7.74
CA VAL A 68 -12.50 -12.19 6.28
C VAL A 68 -11.12 -12.13 5.64
N VAL A 69 -10.87 -13.01 4.67
CA VAL A 69 -9.65 -13.05 3.89
C VAL A 69 -10.00 -12.84 2.43
N VAL A 70 -9.29 -11.93 1.77
CA VAL A 70 -9.43 -11.63 0.35
C VAL A 70 -8.11 -11.97 -0.35
N HIS A 71 -8.15 -12.93 -1.25
CA HIS A 71 -7.05 -13.18 -2.19
C HIS A 71 -7.31 -12.39 -3.47
N CYS A 72 -6.36 -11.53 -3.86
CA CYS A 72 -6.49 -10.67 -5.02
C CYS A 72 -5.16 -10.43 -5.72
N THR A 73 -5.21 -9.98 -6.97
CA THR A 73 -4.06 -9.38 -7.65
C THR A 73 -4.17 -7.86 -7.57
N MET A 74 -3.13 -7.21 -7.06
CA MET A 74 -2.93 -5.77 -7.24
C MET A 74 -2.11 -5.53 -8.50
N SER A 75 -2.53 -4.61 -9.35
CA SER A 75 -1.78 -4.22 -10.55
C SER A 75 -1.70 -2.70 -10.71
N GLY A 76 -0.69 -2.25 -11.44
CA GLY A 76 -0.52 -0.83 -11.76
C GLY A 76 0.79 -0.52 -12.47
N ARG A 77 0.93 0.72 -12.94
CA ARG A 77 2.16 1.25 -13.56
C ARG A 77 2.87 2.19 -12.60
N GLN A 78 4.15 1.93 -12.32
CA GLN A 78 4.93 2.81 -11.45
C GLN A 78 5.30 4.12 -12.17
N VAL A 79 4.54 5.18 -11.92
CA VAL A 79 4.72 6.52 -12.51
C VAL A 79 5.35 7.53 -11.54
N GLY A 80 5.31 7.25 -10.23
CA GLY A 80 5.91 8.06 -9.18
C GLY A 80 6.92 7.28 -8.32
N PRO A 81 7.65 7.97 -7.43
CA PRO A 81 8.50 7.29 -6.47
C PRO A 81 7.64 6.50 -5.47
N PHE A 82 7.99 5.24 -5.22
CA PHE A 82 7.44 4.48 -4.11
C PHE A 82 8.33 4.71 -2.88
N VAL A 83 7.80 5.39 -1.86
CA VAL A 83 8.57 5.79 -0.66
C VAL A 83 8.10 4.97 0.53
N THR A 84 9.02 4.32 1.22
CA THR A 84 8.74 3.56 2.45
C THR A 84 9.34 4.26 3.65
N TYR A 85 8.80 3.96 4.84
CA TYR A 85 9.12 4.65 6.08
C TYR A 85 9.55 3.65 7.16
N ASP A 86 10.37 4.10 8.11
CA ASP A 86 10.72 3.33 9.29
C ASP A 86 9.67 3.47 10.40
N GLU A 87 9.82 2.73 11.49
CA GLU A 87 8.91 2.74 12.64
C GLU A 87 8.74 4.12 13.29
N HIS A 88 9.71 5.03 13.11
CA HIS A 88 9.64 6.41 13.60
C HIS A 88 9.04 7.39 12.58
N GLY A 89 8.63 6.88 11.43
CA GLY A 89 8.00 7.67 10.38
C GLY A 89 8.99 8.37 9.48
N ARG A 90 10.30 8.07 9.55
CA ARG A 90 11.30 8.70 8.67
C ARG A 90 11.42 7.91 7.37
N VAL A 91 11.76 8.59 6.27
CA VAL A 91 11.98 7.92 4.98
C VAL A 91 13.07 6.83 5.08
N ALA A 92 12.66 5.57 4.91
CA ALA A 92 13.54 4.40 4.90
C ALA A 92 14.15 4.18 3.51
N GLN A 93 13.31 4.08 2.47
CA GLN A 93 13.74 3.91 1.09
C GLN A 93 12.85 4.72 0.14
N ALA A 94 13.39 5.05 -1.03
CA ALA A 94 12.63 5.63 -2.13
C ALA A 94 13.03 4.94 -3.43
N PHE A 95 12.06 4.39 -4.12
CA PHE A 95 12.22 3.69 -5.39
C PHE A 95 11.70 4.60 -6.51
N PRO A 96 12.57 5.26 -7.28
CA PRO A 96 12.17 6.14 -8.36
C PRO A 96 11.29 5.43 -9.38
N ALA A 97 10.39 6.16 -10.02
CA ALA A 97 9.54 5.64 -11.08
C ALA A 97 10.37 4.93 -12.17
N THR A 98 9.92 3.73 -12.52
CA THR A 98 10.51 2.91 -13.58
C THR A 98 9.67 2.90 -14.85
N GLY A 99 8.43 3.39 -14.80
CA GLY A 99 7.47 3.38 -15.90
C GLY A 99 6.92 1.99 -16.23
N ARG A 100 7.33 0.95 -15.48
CA ARG A 100 6.94 -0.44 -15.70
C ARG A 100 5.59 -0.75 -15.06
N GLN A 101 4.90 -1.72 -15.65
CA GLN A 101 3.73 -2.32 -15.05
C GLN A 101 4.15 -3.42 -14.08
N MET A 102 3.33 -3.64 -13.06
CA MET A 102 3.39 -4.81 -12.21
C MET A 102 1.99 -5.36 -11.96
N ALA A 103 1.93 -6.66 -11.67
CA ALA A 103 0.75 -7.37 -11.21
C ALA A 103 1.23 -8.46 -10.22
N VAL A 104 0.79 -8.36 -8.96
CA VAL A 104 1.26 -9.21 -7.86
C VAL A 104 0.11 -9.66 -6.99
N THR A 105 0.21 -10.88 -6.45
CA THR A 105 -0.81 -11.47 -5.59
C THR A 105 -0.66 -11.00 -4.16
N HIS A 106 -1.77 -10.63 -3.54
CA HIS A 106 -1.88 -10.31 -2.12
C HIS A 106 -2.98 -11.15 -1.46
N THR A 107 -2.80 -11.46 -0.18
CA THR A 107 -3.89 -11.84 0.71
C THR A 107 -4.09 -10.74 1.75
N HIS A 108 -5.30 -10.20 1.80
CA HIS A 108 -5.70 -9.18 2.76
C HIS A 108 -6.59 -9.82 3.80
N TRP A 109 -6.18 -9.73 5.05
CA TRP A 109 -6.92 -10.23 6.20
C TRP A 109 -7.56 -9.05 6.89
N THR A 110 -8.86 -9.17 7.15
CA THR A 110 -9.63 -8.15 7.85
C THR A 110 -10.41 -8.80 8.99
N ARG A 111 -10.21 -8.31 10.21
CA ARG A 111 -11.11 -8.59 11.32
C ARG A 111 -12.25 -7.59 11.31
N MET A 112 -13.46 -8.09 11.48
CA MET A 112 -14.71 -7.34 11.43
C MET A 112 -15.22 -7.07 12.86
N ARG A 113 -15.81 -5.90 13.07
CA ARG A 113 -16.55 -5.55 14.29
C ARG A 113 -17.69 -4.63 13.90
N ASP A 114 -18.89 -4.90 14.41
CA ASP A 114 -20.10 -4.13 14.11
C ASP A 114 -20.39 -4.01 12.59
N GLY A 115 -20.05 -5.05 11.83
CA GLY A 115 -20.18 -5.08 10.37
C GLY A 115 -19.12 -4.28 9.60
N LEU A 116 -18.14 -3.70 10.29
CA LEU A 116 -17.09 -2.84 9.72
C LEU A 116 -15.71 -3.49 9.87
N VAL A 117 -14.77 -3.14 9.00
CA VAL A 117 -13.36 -3.54 9.13
C VAL A 117 -12.77 -2.84 10.35
N PHE A 118 -12.40 -3.61 11.37
CA PHE A 118 -11.79 -3.12 12.60
C PHE A 118 -10.27 -3.29 12.62
N GLU A 119 -9.74 -4.29 11.93
CA GLU A 119 -8.30 -4.52 11.87
C GLU A 119 -7.92 -5.11 10.50
N HIS A 120 -6.78 -4.69 9.96
CA HIS A 120 -6.27 -5.14 8.67
C HIS A 120 -4.79 -5.52 8.74
N TRP A 121 -4.41 -6.61 8.08
CA TRP A 121 -3.02 -6.98 7.77
C TRP A 121 -2.94 -7.72 6.43
N ALA A 122 -1.75 -7.83 5.85
CA ALA A 122 -1.62 -8.44 4.52
C ALA A 122 -0.36 -9.29 4.38
N ASN A 123 -0.44 -10.27 3.47
CA ASN A 123 0.74 -10.86 2.85
C ASN A 123 0.78 -10.41 1.39
N ARG A 124 1.89 -9.83 0.97
CA ARG A 124 2.09 -9.29 -0.37
C ARG A 124 3.28 -9.95 -1.05
N ASP A 125 3.18 -10.19 -2.35
CA ASP A 125 4.33 -10.61 -3.15
C ASP A 125 5.23 -9.43 -3.56
N ASP A 126 5.83 -8.81 -2.54
CA ASP A 126 6.73 -7.67 -2.70
C ASP A 126 8.01 -8.05 -3.49
N MET A 127 8.40 -9.34 -3.50
CA MET A 127 9.55 -9.82 -4.26
C MET A 127 9.25 -9.83 -5.76
N SER A 128 8.11 -10.39 -6.19
CA SER A 128 7.70 -10.30 -7.59
C SER A 128 7.48 -8.85 -8.02
N GLN A 129 6.96 -7.99 -7.14
CA GLN A 129 6.85 -6.56 -7.42
C GLN A 129 8.23 -5.97 -7.72
N ALA A 130 9.21 -6.22 -6.84
CA ALA A 130 10.57 -5.73 -7.00
C ALA A 130 11.25 -6.26 -8.28
N LEU A 131 10.99 -7.51 -8.67
CA LEU A 131 11.50 -8.10 -9.91
C LEU A 131 10.85 -7.47 -11.16
N GLN A 132 9.51 -7.37 -11.19
CA GLN A 132 8.77 -6.80 -12.32
C GLN A 132 9.11 -5.32 -12.54
N LEU A 133 9.32 -4.57 -11.46
CA LEU A 133 9.74 -3.17 -11.49
C LEU A 133 11.26 -2.99 -11.65
N ARG A 134 12.06 -4.08 -11.70
CA ARG A 134 13.52 -4.05 -11.80
C ARG A 134 14.22 -3.28 -10.66
N TRP A 135 13.68 -3.36 -9.46
CA TRP A 135 14.38 -2.92 -8.25
C TRP A 135 15.48 -3.91 -7.87
N VAL A 136 15.31 -5.18 -8.23
CA VAL A 136 16.25 -6.27 -7.94
C VAL A 136 16.56 -7.08 -9.22
N PRO A 137 17.84 -7.29 -9.57
CA PRO A 137 19.00 -6.58 -9.05
C PRO A 137 19.00 -5.11 -9.55
N PRO A 138 19.36 -4.14 -8.71
CA PRO A 138 19.43 -2.74 -9.14
C PRO A 138 20.68 -2.51 -10.00
N THR A 139 20.58 -1.60 -10.97
CA THR A 139 21.77 -1.10 -11.67
C THR A 139 22.47 -0.01 -10.82
N PRO A 140 23.78 0.24 -11.00
CA PRO A 140 24.47 1.32 -10.31
C PRO A 140 23.79 2.70 -10.52
N LEU A 141 23.32 2.97 -11.74
CA LEU A 141 22.57 4.19 -12.03
C LEU A 141 21.26 4.27 -11.25
N TYR A 142 20.54 3.14 -11.12
CA TYR A 142 19.31 3.10 -10.35
C TYR A 142 19.57 3.34 -8.86
N LEU A 143 20.65 2.80 -8.29
CA LEU A 143 21.05 3.09 -6.90
C LEU A 143 21.32 4.58 -6.67
N CYS A 144 22.00 5.26 -7.61
CA CYS A 144 22.19 6.72 -7.54
C CYS A 144 20.83 7.46 -7.55
N ARG A 145 19.90 7.05 -8.42
CA ARG A 145 18.55 7.64 -8.47
C ARG A 145 17.77 7.39 -7.18
N MET A 146 17.88 6.20 -6.58
CA MET A 146 17.28 5.90 -5.27
C MET A 146 17.82 6.81 -4.18
N ALA A 147 19.13 7.04 -4.13
CA ALA A 147 19.75 7.94 -3.15
C ALA A 147 19.26 9.40 -3.31
N LEU A 148 19.13 9.87 -4.55
CA LEU A 148 18.58 11.21 -4.83
C LEU A 148 17.10 11.30 -4.45
N ALA A 149 16.29 10.31 -4.82
CA ALA A 149 14.87 10.26 -4.47
C ALA A 149 14.66 10.22 -2.97
N LYS A 150 15.47 9.44 -2.23
CA LYS A 150 15.44 9.39 -0.77
C LYS A 150 15.72 10.77 -0.17
N ARG A 151 16.80 11.45 -0.63
CA ARG A 151 17.13 12.81 -0.19
C ARG A 151 16.01 13.82 -0.47
N GLN A 152 15.36 13.73 -1.62
CA GLN A 152 14.24 14.61 -1.98
C GLN A 152 13.00 14.33 -1.11
N ALA A 153 12.66 13.06 -0.88
CA ALA A 153 11.53 12.68 -0.03
C ALA A 153 11.75 13.14 1.41
N SER A 154 12.95 12.96 1.96
CA SER A 154 13.29 13.40 3.33
C SER A 154 13.26 14.92 3.51
N ARG A 155 13.37 15.73 2.45
CA ARG A 155 13.28 17.20 2.52
C ARG A 155 11.85 17.73 2.46
N ARG A 156 10.91 16.90 1.99
CA ARG A 156 9.48 17.24 1.84
C ARG A 156 8.64 16.80 3.03
N GLN A 157 9.23 15.97 3.89
CA GLN A 157 8.70 15.56 5.17
C GLN A 157 9.00 16.63 6.22
#